data_AF-A0A6A6THT8-F1
#
_entry.id   AF-A0A6A6THT8-F1
#
_cell.length_a   1.000
_cell.length_b   1.000
_cell.length_c   1.000
_cell.angle_alpha   90.00
_cell.angle_beta   90.00
_cell.angle_gamma   90.00
#
_symmetry.space_group_name_H-M   'P 1'
#
loop_
_entity.id
_entity.type
_entity.pdbx_description
1 polymer ?
#
loop_
_entity_poly.entity_id
_entity_poly.type
_entity_poly.pdbx_seq_one_letter_code
_entity_poly.pdbx_strand_id
1 'polypeptide(L)'
;MRLRATKTDLTCSRQDWIYDAASHQRGTAWPQKLYADDLKPTDQTFHSHRDFGWNSREINYGLYFSDDSILNGVESELVVLGEVMAQDLAKMVGWHLRAKMRVELSVEGCEKVQWGVELFWTLLVSTGSAGSDAVQDNEQEV
;
A
#
# COMPACT_ATOMS: atom_id res chain seq x y z
N MET A 1 -17.21 -27.93 11.19
CA MET A 1 -15.99 -27.74 10.38
C MET A 1 -14.80 -28.14 11.25
N ARG A 2 -14.10 -29.24 10.94
CA ARG A 2 -12.90 -29.66 11.68
C ARG A 2 -11.68 -29.05 10.99
N LEU A 3 -11.02 -28.09 11.63
CA LEU A 3 -9.72 -27.59 11.17
C LEU A 3 -8.71 -28.73 11.31
N ARG A 4 -8.21 -29.26 10.19
CA ARG A 4 -7.04 -30.16 10.21
C ARG A 4 -5.85 -29.33 10.68
N ALA A 5 -5.05 -29.87 11.58
CA ALA A 5 -3.77 -29.30 11.96
C ALA A 5 -2.87 -29.25 10.71
N THR A 6 -2.72 -28.06 10.14
CA THR A 6 -1.72 -27.78 9.12
C THR A 6 -0.37 -27.65 9.82
N LYS A 7 0.68 -28.25 9.25
CA LYS A 7 2.05 -28.05 9.72
C LYS A 7 2.32 -26.55 9.76
N THR A 8 2.65 -26.01 10.93
CA THR A 8 2.99 -24.60 11.08
C THR A 8 4.32 -24.35 10.37
N ASP A 9 4.31 -23.50 9.35
CA ASP A 9 5.52 -22.96 8.76
C ASP A 9 6.05 -21.85 9.68
N LEU A 10 7.31 -21.97 10.10
CA LEU A 10 7.99 -21.02 10.98
C LEU A 10 9.07 -20.23 10.24
N THR A 11 9.11 -20.30 8.90
CA THR A 11 10.04 -19.53 8.09
C THR A 11 9.68 -18.04 8.12
N CYS A 12 10.71 -17.18 8.10
CA CYS A 12 10.56 -15.74 8.06
C CYS A 12 11.27 -15.21 6.81
N SER A 13 10.51 -14.57 5.91
CA SER A 13 11.03 -14.03 4.63
C SER A 13 11.98 -12.85 4.79
N ARG A 14 12.13 -12.32 6.02
CA ARG A 14 13.00 -11.18 6.36
C ARG A 14 14.07 -11.53 7.39
N GLN A 15 14.31 -12.82 7.65
CA GLN A 15 15.27 -13.28 8.67
C GLN A 15 16.69 -12.74 8.44
N ASP A 16 17.07 -12.56 7.19
CA ASP A 16 18.39 -12.08 6.78
C ASP A 16 18.34 -10.65 6.21
N TRP A 17 17.26 -9.90 6.45
CA TRP A 17 17.21 -8.51 6.01
C TRP A 17 18.24 -7.66 6.76
N ILE A 18 18.93 -6.81 6.02
CA ILE A 18 19.99 -5.94 6.55
C ILE A 18 19.62 -4.49 6.23
N TYR A 19 19.68 -3.65 7.25
CA TYR A 19 19.62 -2.20 7.07
C TYR A 19 20.94 -1.71 6.47
N ASP A 20 20.92 -1.37 5.18
CA ASP A 20 22.09 -0.95 4.41
C ASP A 20 21.79 0.17 3.41
N ALA A 21 22.84 0.66 2.75
CA ALA A 21 22.73 1.74 1.76
C ALA A 21 21.86 1.34 0.56
N ALA A 22 21.83 0.05 0.18
CA ALA A 22 21.00 -0.43 -0.91
C ALA A 22 19.51 -0.35 -0.55
N SER A 23 19.14 -0.71 0.69
CA SER A 23 17.77 -0.60 1.20
C SER A 23 17.30 0.84 1.27
N HIS A 24 18.15 1.75 1.78
CA HIS A 24 17.86 3.19 1.75
C HIS A 24 17.68 3.72 0.31
N GLN A 25 18.55 3.31 -0.62
CA GLN A 25 18.48 3.73 -2.01
C GLN A 25 17.16 3.29 -2.67
N ARG A 26 16.74 2.04 -2.48
CA ARG A 26 15.46 1.54 -3.00
C ARG A 26 14.28 2.26 -2.33
N GLY A 27 14.34 2.46 -1.01
CA GLY A 27 13.34 3.20 -0.24
C GLY A 27 13.17 4.67 -0.62
N THR A 28 14.20 5.27 -1.22
CA THR A 28 14.14 6.61 -1.80
C THR A 28 13.65 6.60 -3.24
N ALA A 29 14.15 5.66 -4.06
CA ALA A 29 13.86 5.59 -5.48
C ALA A 29 12.42 5.17 -5.79
N TRP A 30 11.85 4.22 -5.02
CA TRP A 30 10.52 3.68 -5.28
C TRP A 30 9.39 4.72 -5.15
N PRO A 31 9.21 5.41 -4.01
CA PRO A 31 8.22 6.49 -3.90
C PRO A 31 8.48 7.65 -4.88
N GLN A 32 9.74 7.93 -5.24
CA GLN A 32 10.05 8.91 -6.27
C GLN A 32 9.52 8.50 -7.65
N LYS A 33 9.61 7.20 -7.97
CA LYS A 33 9.02 6.62 -9.18
C LYS A 33 7.49 6.66 -9.12
N LEU A 34 6.87 6.36 -7.98
CA LEU A 34 5.41 6.31 -7.85
C LEU A 34 4.77 7.69 -7.93
N TYR A 35 5.22 8.63 -7.09
CA TYR A 35 4.53 9.89 -6.86
C TYR A 35 5.11 11.05 -7.67
N ALA A 36 6.35 10.92 -8.16
CA ALA A 36 7.02 11.95 -8.96
C ALA A 36 6.89 13.34 -8.31
N ASP A 37 6.18 14.27 -8.95
CA ASP A 37 5.99 15.65 -8.49
C ASP A 37 5.14 15.74 -7.20
N ASP A 38 4.29 14.75 -6.94
CA ASP A 38 3.43 14.68 -5.74
C ASP A 38 4.23 14.31 -4.47
N LEU A 39 5.47 13.82 -4.62
CA LEU A 39 6.27 13.35 -3.48
C LEU A 39 6.70 14.49 -2.56
N LYS A 40 7.19 15.59 -3.12
CA LYS A 40 7.74 16.70 -2.33
C LYS A 40 6.68 17.39 -1.45
N PRO A 41 5.48 17.72 -1.97
CA PRO A 41 4.39 18.22 -1.12
C PRO A 41 4.02 17.24 0.00
N THR A 42 3.98 15.94 -0.31
CA THR A 42 3.67 14.89 0.68
C THR A 42 4.72 14.81 1.79
N ASP A 43 6.02 14.84 1.43
CA ASP A 43 7.11 14.87 2.41
C ASP A 43 7.04 16.13 3.30
N GLN A 44 6.56 17.26 2.76
CA GLN A 44 6.41 18.51 3.52
C GLN A 44 5.29 18.43 4.58
N THR A 45 4.20 17.71 4.32
CA THR A 45 3.13 17.47 5.30
C THR A 45 3.69 16.86 6.60
N PHE A 46 4.74 16.04 6.50
CA PHE A 46 5.35 15.36 7.64
C PHE A 46 6.67 16.00 8.10
N HIS A 47 6.97 17.25 7.72
CA HIS A 47 8.28 17.86 8.02
C HIS A 47 8.57 17.95 9.53
N SER A 48 7.53 18.11 10.35
CA SER A 48 7.60 18.17 11.82
C SER A 48 7.75 16.78 12.46
N HIS A 49 7.46 15.73 11.70
CA HIS A 49 7.47 14.34 12.10
C HIS A 49 8.60 13.59 11.39
N ARG A 50 9.85 13.98 11.65
CA ARG A 50 11.03 13.42 10.95
C ARG A 50 11.15 11.90 11.04
N ASP A 51 10.73 11.32 12.16
CA ASP A 51 10.74 9.86 12.34
C ASP A 51 9.73 9.16 11.43
N PHE A 52 8.63 9.82 11.06
CA PHE A 52 7.69 9.31 10.06
C PHE A 52 8.35 9.28 8.68
N GLY A 53 9.03 10.36 8.30
CA GLY A 53 9.79 10.39 7.04
C GLY A 53 10.86 9.30 6.99
N TRP A 54 11.61 9.12 8.08
CA TRP A 54 12.60 8.05 8.21
C TRP A 54 11.95 6.66 8.11
N ASN A 55 10.89 6.39 8.86
CA ASN A 55 10.20 5.10 8.85
C ASN A 55 9.61 4.79 7.45
N SER A 56 9.04 5.79 6.79
CA SER A 56 8.52 5.66 5.43
C SER A 56 9.61 5.24 4.44
N ARG A 57 10.78 5.88 4.46
CA ARG A 57 11.87 5.55 3.54
C ARG A 57 12.55 4.24 3.87
N GLU A 58 12.87 3.99 5.15
CA GLU A 58 13.69 2.84 5.52
C GLU A 58 12.88 1.56 5.65
N ILE A 59 11.67 1.64 6.19
CA ILE A 59 10.85 0.47 6.51
C ILE A 59 9.78 0.26 5.43
N ASN A 60 8.87 1.21 5.24
CA ASN A 60 7.75 1.00 4.32
C ASN A 60 8.24 0.80 2.89
N TYR A 61 9.01 1.75 2.36
CA TYR A 61 9.54 1.64 1.02
C TYR A 61 10.79 0.75 0.97
N GLY A 62 11.79 0.98 1.82
CA GLY A 62 13.08 0.27 1.75
C GLY A 62 13.04 -1.23 2.03
N LEU A 63 12.15 -1.67 2.93
CA LEU A 63 11.99 -3.08 3.31
C LEU A 63 10.76 -3.75 2.66
N TYR A 64 9.62 -3.07 2.55
CA TYR A 64 8.40 -3.71 2.05
C TYR A 64 8.15 -3.46 0.56
N PHE A 65 7.93 -2.21 0.14
CA PHE A 65 7.39 -1.91 -1.19
C PHE A 65 8.41 -1.92 -2.33
N SER A 66 9.70 -1.77 -2.02
CA SER A 66 10.76 -1.78 -3.04
C SER A 66 11.55 -3.09 -3.09
N ASP A 67 11.20 -4.06 -2.25
CA ASP A 67 11.78 -5.39 -2.26
C ASP A 67 10.92 -6.34 -3.10
N ASP A 68 11.31 -6.48 -4.37
CA ASP A 68 10.64 -7.35 -5.35
C ASP A 68 10.86 -8.86 -5.11
N SER A 69 11.43 -9.28 -3.97
CA SER A 69 11.69 -10.71 -3.68
C SER A 69 10.43 -11.54 -3.43
N ILE A 70 9.31 -10.90 -3.08
CA ILE A 70 8.02 -11.57 -2.82
C ILE A 70 6.96 -11.11 -3.82
N LEU A 71 6.68 -9.81 -3.83
CA LEU A 71 5.76 -9.16 -4.76
C LEU A 71 6.58 -8.18 -5.59
N ASN A 72 6.49 -8.27 -6.90
CA ASN A 72 7.08 -7.25 -7.75
C ASN A 72 6.30 -5.93 -7.64
N GLY A 73 6.85 -4.85 -8.20
CA GLY A 73 6.23 -3.53 -8.19
C GLY A 73 4.76 -3.47 -8.69
N VAL A 74 4.38 -4.28 -9.69
CA VAL A 74 2.99 -4.33 -10.19
C VAL A 74 2.09 -5.01 -9.17
N GLU A 75 2.54 -6.15 -8.64
CA GLU A 75 1.80 -6.93 -7.64
C GLU A 75 1.61 -6.14 -6.35
N SER A 76 2.66 -5.45 -5.91
CA SER A 76 2.62 -4.56 -4.74
C SER A 76 1.60 -3.44 -4.92
N GLU A 77 1.60 -2.76 -6.08
CA GLU A 77 0.63 -1.69 -6.34
C GLU A 77 -0.82 -2.20 -6.47
N LEU A 78 -1.03 -3.41 -6.98
CA LEU A 78 -2.37 -4.03 -6.99
C LEU A 78 -2.91 -4.29 -5.58
N VAL A 79 -2.05 -4.78 -4.68
CA VAL A 79 -2.41 -5.03 -3.27
C VAL A 79 -2.73 -3.70 -2.58
N VAL A 80 -1.83 -2.70 -2.70
CA VAL A 80 -2.01 -1.40 -2.07
C VAL A 80 -3.25 -0.68 -2.62
N LEU A 81 -3.49 -0.72 -3.94
CA LEU A 81 -4.67 -0.12 -4.54
C LEU A 81 -5.96 -0.69 -3.95
N GLY A 82 -6.04 -2.00 -3.79
CA GLY A 82 -7.19 -2.65 -3.18
C GLY A 82 -7.38 -2.24 -1.71
N GLU A 83 -6.29 -2.12 -0.97
CA GLU A 83 -6.28 -1.68 0.43
C GLU A 83 -6.80 -0.24 0.59
N VAL A 84 -6.29 0.71 -0.21
CA VAL A 84 -6.69 2.12 -0.12
C VAL A 84 -8.11 2.35 -0.65
N MET A 85 -8.56 1.56 -1.64
CA MET A 85 -9.96 1.56 -2.09
C MET A 85 -10.89 1.03 -1.00
N ALA A 86 -10.51 -0.05 -0.31
CA ALA A 86 -11.33 -0.63 0.75
C ALA A 86 -11.45 0.29 1.98
N GLN A 87 -10.49 1.17 2.19
CA GLN A 87 -10.50 2.21 3.25
C GLN A 87 -11.23 3.50 2.83
N ASP A 88 -11.73 3.60 1.60
CA ASP A 88 -12.39 4.80 1.04
C ASP A 88 -11.50 6.06 1.01
N LEU A 89 -10.18 5.88 0.83
CA LEU A 89 -9.21 6.97 0.81
C LEU A 89 -9.06 7.56 -0.59
N ALA A 90 -10.02 8.39 -1.03
CA ALA A 90 -10.12 8.89 -2.40
C ALA A 90 -8.83 9.58 -2.91
N LYS A 91 -8.14 10.36 -2.07
CA LYS A 91 -6.86 11.01 -2.41
C LYS A 91 -5.77 9.98 -2.72
N MET A 92 -5.66 8.95 -1.87
CA MET A 92 -4.69 7.86 -2.03
C MET A 92 -5.00 7.02 -3.27
N VAL A 93 -6.28 6.70 -3.52
CA VAL A 93 -6.72 6.03 -4.75
C VAL A 93 -6.27 6.81 -5.99
N GLY A 94 -6.46 8.14 -5.98
CA GLY A 94 -6.01 9.00 -7.06
C GLY A 94 -4.49 8.96 -7.30
N TRP A 95 -3.68 8.87 -6.25
CA TRP A 95 -2.23 8.76 -6.34
C TRP A 95 -1.80 7.44 -6.97
N HIS A 96 -2.33 6.32 -6.48
CA HIS A 96 -1.98 4.98 -6.97
C HIS A 96 -2.49 4.73 -8.40
N LEU A 97 -3.66 5.26 -8.78
CA LEU A 97 -4.13 5.21 -10.16
C LEU A 97 -3.25 6.01 -11.14
N ARG A 98 -2.60 7.10 -10.70
CA ARG A 98 -1.59 7.80 -11.52
C ARG A 98 -0.28 7.01 -11.59
N ALA A 99 0.12 6.39 -10.49
CA ALA A 99 1.32 5.58 -10.41
C ALA A 99 1.28 4.39 -11.39
N LYS A 100 0.09 3.89 -11.76
CA LYS A 100 -0.09 2.78 -12.72
C LYS A 100 0.69 2.97 -14.04
N MET A 101 0.74 4.20 -14.55
CA MET A 101 1.46 4.52 -15.79
C MET A 101 2.98 4.39 -15.66
N ARG A 102 3.50 4.51 -14.42
CA ARG A 102 4.94 4.50 -14.10
C ARG A 102 5.43 3.10 -13.71
N VAL A 103 4.52 2.24 -13.27
CA VAL A 103 4.80 0.84 -12.92
C VAL A 103 4.27 -0.16 -13.94
N GLU A 104 3.75 0.30 -15.08
CA GLU A 104 3.20 -0.55 -16.16
C GLU A 104 2.00 -1.42 -15.73
N LEU A 105 1.24 -0.94 -14.74
CA LEU A 105 0.03 -1.62 -14.29
C LEU A 105 -1.11 -1.41 -15.31
N SER A 106 -1.72 -2.51 -15.73
CA SER A 106 -2.79 -2.50 -16.72
C SER A 106 -4.09 -1.90 -16.17
N VAL A 107 -4.85 -1.23 -17.04
CA VAL A 107 -6.18 -0.70 -16.71
C VAL A 107 -7.12 -1.82 -16.26
N GLU A 108 -7.09 -2.96 -16.95
CA GLU A 108 -7.88 -4.14 -16.58
C GLU A 108 -7.57 -4.62 -15.16
N GLY A 109 -6.29 -4.63 -14.76
CA GLY A 109 -5.90 -4.97 -13.40
C GLY A 109 -6.52 -4.04 -12.36
N CYS A 110 -6.47 -2.72 -12.59
CA CYS A 110 -7.13 -1.73 -11.73
C CYS A 110 -8.65 -1.98 -11.63
N GLU A 111 -9.32 -2.22 -12.75
CA GLU A 111 -10.77 -2.45 -12.79
C GLU A 111 -11.17 -3.73 -12.04
N LYS A 112 -10.37 -4.80 -12.16
CA LYS A 112 -10.61 -6.06 -11.43
C LYS A 112 -10.47 -5.89 -9.93
N VAL A 113 -9.49 -5.11 -9.47
CA VAL A 113 -9.34 -4.77 -8.05
C VAL A 113 -10.55 -3.99 -7.56
N GLN A 114 -10.95 -2.94 -8.27
CA GLN A 114 -12.12 -2.15 -7.92
C GLN A 114 -13.38 -3.02 -7.81
N TRP A 115 -13.66 -3.86 -8.81
CA TRP A 115 -14.80 -4.78 -8.78
C TRP A 115 -14.76 -5.74 -7.60
N GLY A 116 -13.57 -6.24 -7.25
CA GLY A 116 -13.39 -7.11 -6.08
C GLY A 116 -13.76 -6.41 -4.77
N VAL A 117 -13.31 -5.17 -4.60
CA VAL A 117 -13.62 -4.34 -3.43
C VAL A 117 -15.11 -4.05 -3.34
N GLU A 118 -15.74 -3.63 -4.44
CA GLU A 118 -17.18 -3.34 -4.50
C GLU A 118 -18.06 -4.57 -4.22
N LEU A 119 -17.66 -5.73 -4.73
CA LEU A 119 -18.36 -6.99 -4.48
C LEU A 119 -18.26 -7.39 -3.00
N PHE A 120 -17.06 -7.29 -2.42
CA PHE A 120 -16.85 -7.59 -1.00
C PHE A 120 -17.65 -6.64 -0.10
N TRP A 121 -17.65 -5.34 -0.42
CA TRP A 121 -18.46 -4.35 0.27
C TRP A 121 -19.95 -4.68 0.20
N THR A 122 -20.46 -4.99 -0.99
CA THR A 122 -21.87 -5.41 -1.19
C THR A 122 -22.22 -6.61 -0.32
N LEU A 123 -21.31 -7.59 -0.23
CA LEU A 123 -21.52 -8.77 0.62
C LEU A 123 -21.54 -8.41 2.11
N LEU A 124 -20.61 -7.57 2.58
CA LEU A 124 -20.57 -7.12 3.98
C LEU A 124 -21.87 -6.39 4.38
N VAL A 125 -22.36 -5.49 3.52
CA VAL A 125 -23.62 -4.79 3.74
C VAL A 125 -24.79 -5.78 3.76
N SER A 126 -24.84 -6.73 2.82
CA SER A 126 -25.94 -7.71 2.73
C SER A 126 -26.02 -8.66 3.94
N THR A 127 -24.90 -8.89 4.63
CA THR A 127 -24.82 -9.73 5.82
C THR A 127 -25.03 -8.97 7.13
N GLY A 128 -25.21 -7.64 7.08
CA GLY A 128 -25.29 -6.79 8.27
C GLY A 128 -23.98 -6.68 9.05
N SER A 129 -22.85 -7.04 8.42
CA SER A 129 -21.52 -7.06 9.04
C SER A 129 -20.74 -5.76 8.83
N ALA A 130 -21.27 -4.82 8.02
CA ALA A 130 -20.68 -3.51 7.85
C ALA A 130 -20.84 -2.69 9.15
N GLY A 131 -19.72 -2.39 9.82
CA GLY A 131 -19.69 -1.45 10.94
C GLY A 131 -20.14 -0.05 10.49
N SER A 132 -20.76 0.71 11.40
CA SER A 132 -21.43 1.98 11.07
C SER A 132 -20.52 3.17 10.81
N ASP A 133 -19.21 3.04 10.96
CA ASP A 133 -18.33 4.20 11.06
C ASP A 133 -17.29 4.13 9.92
N ALA A 134 -17.64 4.75 8.79
CA ALA A 134 -16.61 5.18 7.84
C ALA A 134 -15.68 6.13 8.60
N VAL A 135 -14.39 5.83 8.63
CA VAL A 135 -13.38 6.77 9.13
C VAL A 135 -13.43 7.97 8.19
N GLN A 136 -14.09 9.05 8.63
CA GLN A 136 -14.06 10.30 7.91
C GLN A 136 -12.60 10.76 7.85
N ASP A 137 -12.11 10.99 6.63
CA ASP A 137 -10.81 11.60 6.36
C ASP A 137 -10.81 13.00 7.01
N ASN A 138 -10.38 13.07 8.27
CA ASN A 138 -10.27 14.30 9.04
C ASN A 138 -8.97 15.02 8.66
N GLU A 139 -8.87 15.46 7.41
CA GLU A 139 -7.87 16.47 7.02
C GLU A 139 -8.59 17.82 6.91
N GLN A 140 -8.65 18.54 8.04
CA GLN A 140 -8.72 19.99 7.96
C GLN A 140 -7.48 20.47 7.20
N GLU A 141 -7.70 21.27 6.17
CA GLU A 141 -6.66 22.00 5.44
C GLU A 141 -5.65 22.62 6.42
N VAL A 142 -4.39 22.23 6.28
CA VAL A 142 -3.22 22.96 6.81
C VAL A 142 -2.24 23.19 5.68
#